data_AF-A0AAV7SQX7-F1
#
_entry.id   AF-A0AAV7SQX7-F1
#
_cell.length_a   1.000
_cell.length_b   1.000
_cell.length_c   1.000
_cell.angle_alpha   90.00
_cell.angle_beta   90.00
_cell.angle_gamma   90.00
#
_symmetry.space_group_name_H-M   'P 1'
#
loop_
_entity.id
_entity.type
_entity.pdbx_description
1 polymer ?
#
loop_
_entity_poly.entity_id
_entity_poly.type
_entity_poly.pdbx_seq_one_letter_code
_entity_poly.pdbx_strand_id
1 'polypeptide(L)'
;MQLLFSEVLHHKRPAPTTTSPHASPSPTEPTTMSDKENSITMGWILQEITAVSGRIEGMDAFVTSLTLETKSMRSDIAGFQSRVTVLEQRMRSLEVQAATSQDRDQDLLYLRSQLTDMEDRSRRDNSCLLGIPENEEGTDIQAFLSSTLSKLTSLDFDPPLEFQRAHRVGPKRSDKSSRPRPIIA
;
A
#
# COMPACT_ATOMS: atom_id res chain seq x y z
N MET A 1 9.62 46.46 15.09
CA MET A 1 8.38 46.32 15.86
C MET A 1 8.74 45.60 17.17
N GLN A 2 9.40 46.18 18.19
CA GLN A 2 9.03 47.32 19.05
C GLN A 2 7.54 47.21 19.47
N LEU A 3 7.12 47.05 20.73
CA LEU A 3 7.59 47.64 21.99
C LEU A 3 7.18 46.83 23.26
N LEU A 4 8.00 46.99 24.30
CA LEU A 4 7.73 46.84 25.75
C LEU A 4 6.81 47.98 26.28
N PHE A 5 6.02 47.74 27.33
CA PHE A 5 5.51 48.74 28.29
C PHE A 5 5.17 47.99 29.61
N SER A 6 5.88 48.15 30.74
CA SER A 6 6.06 49.30 31.65
C SER A 6 4.90 49.53 32.62
N GLU A 7 5.01 48.88 33.78
CA GLU A 7 5.04 49.37 35.16
C GLU A 7 4.50 50.77 35.57
N VAL A 8 4.01 50.81 36.83
CA VAL A 8 3.90 51.91 37.82
C VAL A 8 2.60 52.74 37.86
N LEU A 9 1.94 52.78 39.03
CA LEU A 9 1.82 54.00 39.85
C LEU A 9 1.07 53.77 41.18
N HIS A 10 1.84 53.76 42.28
CA HIS A 10 1.37 54.10 43.62
C HIS A 10 0.96 55.58 43.65
N HIS A 11 -0.22 55.89 44.19
CA HIS A 11 -0.60 57.26 44.54
C HIS A 11 -0.73 57.43 46.06
N LYS A 12 -0.01 58.44 46.52
CA LYS A 12 0.29 58.88 47.88
C LYS A 12 -0.46 60.17 48.17
N ARG A 13 -1.12 60.32 49.33
CA ARG A 13 -1.45 61.63 49.98
C ARG A 13 -2.21 61.45 51.33
N PRO A 14 -2.33 62.47 52.21
CA PRO A 14 -1.28 63.02 53.09
C PRO A 14 -1.74 63.15 54.58
N ALA A 15 -0.89 63.74 55.44
CA ALA A 15 -1.02 63.94 56.89
C ALA A 15 -1.92 65.15 57.33
N PRO A 16 -2.24 65.33 58.64
CA PRO A 16 -3.41 66.08 59.13
C PRO A 16 -3.10 67.46 59.78
N THR A 17 -4.11 68.35 59.88
CA THR A 17 -4.16 69.50 60.80
C THR A 17 -5.62 69.76 61.23
N THR A 18 -5.96 69.49 62.50
CA THR A 18 -6.31 70.44 63.59
C THR A 18 -7.35 71.52 63.25
N THR A 19 -8.54 71.47 63.88
CA THR A 19 -9.12 72.54 64.75
C THR A 19 -10.55 72.15 65.15
N SER A 20 -10.80 72.06 66.45
CA SER A 20 -12.12 71.99 67.11
C SER A 20 -12.56 73.43 67.47
N PRO A 21 -13.85 73.79 67.59
CA PRO A 21 -14.54 73.53 68.85
C PRO A 21 -16.05 73.20 68.77
N HIS A 22 -16.46 72.33 69.69
CA HIS A 22 -17.62 72.46 70.59
C HIS A 22 -19.06 72.46 70.03
N ALA A 23 -19.79 71.35 70.25
CA ALA A 23 -21.06 71.27 71.01
C ALA A 23 -21.84 69.97 70.68
N SER A 24 -21.96 69.08 71.66
CA SER A 24 -22.98 68.01 71.72
C SER A 24 -24.32 68.63 72.20
N PRO A 25 -25.51 68.12 71.80
CA PRO A 25 -25.93 66.74 72.11
C PRO A 25 -26.63 65.97 70.95
N SER A 26 -26.32 64.67 70.87
CA SER A 26 -27.16 63.63 70.26
C SER A 26 -28.53 63.55 70.96
N PRO A 27 -29.58 62.84 70.47
CA PRO A 27 -29.59 61.83 69.40
C PRO A 27 -30.82 61.89 68.46
N THR A 28 -30.67 61.57 67.17
CA THR A 28 -31.80 61.00 66.40
C THR A 28 -31.28 60.17 65.23
N GLU A 29 -31.50 58.85 65.29
CA GLU A 29 -31.32 57.92 64.19
C GLU A 29 -32.19 58.31 62.98
N PRO A 30 -31.70 58.06 61.75
CA PRO A 30 -32.55 57.39 60.77
C PRO A 30 -31.77 56.28 60.05
N THR A 31 -31.64 55.13 60.72
CA THR A 31 -31.29 53.87 60.07
C THR A 31 -32.61 53.18 59.72
N THR A 32 -33.05 53.16 58.45
CA THR A 32 -34.15 52.25 58.01
C THR A 32 -34.49 52.24 56.51
N MET A 33 -34.06 53.22 55.70
CA MET A 33 -34.31 53.18 54.24
C MET A 33 -33.13 52.57 53.45
N SER A 34 -31.88 52.93 53.81
CA SER A 34 -30.64 52.45 53.17
C SER A 34 -30.43 50.93 53.30
N ASP A 35 -30.78 50.33 54.44
CA ASP A 35 -30.50 48.91 54.69
C ASP A 35 -31.42 47.96 53.93
N LYS A 36 -32.65 48.40 53.63
CA LYS A 36 -33.60 47.61 52.83
C LYS A 36 -33.21 47.59 51.36
N GLU A 37 -32.82 48.74 50.81
CA GLU A 37 -32.31 48.83 49.43
C GLU A 37 -30.98 48.08 49.26
N ASN A 38 -30.09 48.15 50.25
CA ASN A 38 -28.85 47.36 50.28
C ASN A 38 -29.12 45.84 50.40
N SER A 39 -30.15 45.44 51.15
CA SER A 39 -30.55 44.03 51.26
C SER A 39 -31.14 43.47 49.97
N ILE A 40 -31.96 44.26 49.26
CA ILE A 40 -32.56 43.88 47.98
C ILE A 40 -31.48 43.78 46.89
N THR A 41 -30.58 44.74 46.80
CA THR A 41 -29.46 44.74 45.84
C THR A 41 -28.48 43.60 46.08
N MET A 42 -28.15 43.30 47.35
CA MET A 42 -27.33 42.15 47.71
C MET A 42 -27.98 40.82 47.30
N GLY A 43 -29.30 40.68 47.49
CA GLY A 43 -30.03 39.47 47.06
C GLY A 43 -29.93 39.19 45.56
N TRP A 44 -30.06 40.22 44.73
CA TRP A 44 -29.88 40.11 43.27
C TRP A 44 -28.44 39.72 42.88
N ILE A 45 -27.45 40.30 43.55
CA ILE A 45 -26.03 39.96 43.31
C ILE A 45 -25.77 38.48 43.64
N LEU A 46 -26.31 37.98 44.75
CA LEU A 46 -26.19 36.57 45.13
C LEU A 46 -26.88 35.63 44.12
N GLN A 47 -28.03 36.03 43.59
CA GLN A 47 -28.73 35.27 42.54
C GLN A 47 -27.91 35.22 41.24
N GLU A 48 -27.31 36.34 40.83
CA GLU A 48 -26.48 36.36 39.63
C GLU A 48 -25.18 35.57 39.82
N ILE A 49 -24.55 35.64 41.00
CA ILE A 49 -23.37 34.83 41.35
C ILE A 49 -23.71 33.34 41.30
N THR A 50 -24.86 32.93 41.84
CA THR A 50 -25.29 31.52 41.78
C THR A 50 -25.59 31.06 40.36
N ALA A 51 -26.22 31.91 39.53
CA ALA A 51 -26.45 31.62 38.12
C ALA A 51 -25.14 31.50 37.33
N VAL A 52 -24.17 32.40 37.57
CA VAL A 52 -22.84 32.34 36.95
C VAL A 52 -22.06 31.11 37.40
N SER A 53 -22.12 30.75 38.69
CA SER A 53 -21.49 29.54 39.21
C SER A 53 -22.00 28.29 38.51
N GLY A 54 -23.32 28.15 38.34
CA GLY A 54 -23.90 27.02 37.62
C GLY A 54 -23.47 26.97 36.14
N ARG A 55 -23.33 28.12 35.48
CA ARG A 55 -22.80 28.19 34.11
C ARG A 55 -21.32 27.78 34.04
N ILE A 56 -20.51 28.14 35.03
CA ILE A 56 -19.10 27.73 35.13
C ILE A 56 -19.00 26.22 35.31
N GLU A 57 -19.79 25.63 36.22
CA GLU A 57 -19.84 24.18 36.41
C GLU A 57 -20.25 23.44 35.12
N GLY A 58 -21.24 23.97 34.39
CA GLY A 58 -21.64 23.43 33.09
C GLY A 58 -20.54 23.54 32.04
N MET A 59 -19.78 24.63 32.04
CA MET A 59 -18.63 24.82 31.16
C MET A 59 -17.49 23.86 31.50
N ASP A 60 -17.21 23.63 32.79
CA ASP A 60 -16.21 22.66 33.24
C ASP A 60 -16.60 21.25 32.81
N ALA A 61 -17.88 20.86 32.96
CA ALA A 61 -18.38 19.58 32.47
C ALA A 61 -18.22 19.44 30.94
N PHE A 62 -18.50 20.50 30.18
CA PHE A 62 -18.32 20.47 28.73
C PHE A 62 -16.84 20.40 28.32
N VAL A 63 -15.96 21.18 28.97
CA VAL A 63 -14.52 21.14 28.73
C VAL A 63 -13.95 19.77 29.06
N THR A 64 -14.34 19.16 30.17
CA THR A 64 -13.92 17.78 30.51
C THR A 64 -14.36 16.78 29.43
N SER A 65 -15.61 16.87 28.95
CA SER A 65 -16.09 16.03 27.83
C SER A 65 -15.24 16.20 26.57
N LEU A 66 -14.98 17.44 26.14
CA LEU A 66 -14.12 17.72 24.97
C LEU A 66 -12.69 17.20 25.18
N THR A 67 -12.14 17.32 26.39
CA THR A 67 -10.80 16.78 26.67
C THR A 67 -10.75 15.25 26.58
N LEU A 68 -11.84 14.55 26.88
CA LEU A 68 -11.91 13.10 26.71
C LEU A 68 -12.03 12.72 25.23
N GLU A 69 -12.90 13.39 24.47
CA GLU A 69 -13.08 13.14 23.04
C GLU A 69 -11.78 13.43 22.25
N THR A 70 -11.10 14.53 22.55
CA THR A 70 -9.80 14.85 21.93
C THR A 70 -8.70 13.84 22.27
N LYS A 71 -8.71 13.25 23.47
CA LYS A 71 -7.82 12.13 23.82
C LYS A 71 -8.16 10.86 23.01
N SER A 72 -9.45 10.56 22.85
CA SER A 72 -9.90 9.44 22.02
C SER A 72 -9.46 9.60 20.57
N MET A 73 -9.74 10.74 19.96
CA MET A 73 -9.31 11.05 18.59
C MET A 73 -7.79 10.95 18.43
N ARG A 74 -7.02 11.42 19.42
CA ARG A 74 -5.55 11.29 19.39
C ARG A 74 -5.11 9.82 19.39
N SER A 75 -5.79 8.97 20.16
CA SER A 75 -5.53 7.52 20.18
C SER A 75 -5.85 6.89 18.82
N ASP A 76 -6.98 7.25 18.22
CA ASP A 76 -7.39 6.73 16.91
C ASP A 76 -6.41 7.14 15.81
N ILE A 77 -5.97 8.41 15.82
CA ILE A 77 -4.96 8.93 14.89
C ILE A 77 -3.64 8.15 15.03
N ALA A 78 -3.19 7.88 16.25
CA ALA A 78 -1.98 7.07 16.48
C ALA A 78 -2.16 5.64 15.92
N GLY A 79 -3.35 5.05 16.11
CA GLY A 79 -3.71 3.76 15.52
C GLY A 79 -3.69 3.77 14.00
N PHE A 80 -4.25 4.80 13.37
CA PHE A 80 -4.21 4.96 11.92
C PHE A 80 -2.80 5.17 11.39
N GLN A 81 -1.97 5.98 12.05
CA GLN A 81 -0.58 6.18 11.68
C GLN A 81 0.18 4.85 11.65
N SER A 82 0.02 4.03 12.70
CA SER A 82 0.64 2.69 12.75
C SER A 82 0.18 1.80 11.59
N ARG A 83 -1.13 1.77 11.32
CA ARG A 83 -1.69 0.97 10.21
C ARG A 83 -1.19 1.45 8.85
N VAL A 84 -1.08 2.76 8.64
CA VAL A 84 -0.55 3.34 7.41
C VAL A 84 0.92 2.95 7.22
N THR A 85 1.75 3.03 8.27
CA THR A 85 3.15 2.60 8.20
C THR A 85 3.28 1.12 7.78
N VAL A 86 2.45 0.23 8.35
CA VAL A 86 2.44 -1.19 7.97
C VAL A 86 2.02 -1.39 6.51
N LEU A 87 1.00 -0.66 6.05
CA LEU A 87 0.55 -0.74 4.66
C LEU A 87 1.61 -0.23 3.67
N GLU A 88 2.29 0.87 3.99
CA GLU A 88 3.39 1.39 3.17
C GLU A 88 4.55 0.39 3.08
N GLN A 89 4.91 -0.25 4.19
CA GLN A 89 5.95 -1.30 4.19
C GLN A 89 5.53 -2.50 3.33
N ARG A 90 4.28 -2.94 3.45
CA ARG A 90 3.75 -4.05 2.65
C ARG A 90 3.70 -3.69 1.16
N MET A 91 3.30 -2.47 0.83
CA MET A 91 3.27 -1.96 -0.55
C MET A 91 4.67 -1.97 -1.17
N ARG A 92 5.68 -1.44 -0.48
CA ARG A 92 7.08 -1.48 -0.94
C ARG A 92 7.58 -2.91 -1.17
N SER A 93 7.23 -3.83 -0.27
CA SER A 93 7.58 -5.26 -0.44
C SER A 93 6.93 -5.88 -1.67
N LEU A 94 5.65 -5.58 -1.91
CA LEU A 94 4.93 -6.05 -3.10
C LEU A 94 5.49 -5.47 -4.39
N GLU A 95 5.87 -4.19 -4.41
CA GLU A 95 6.52 -3.55 -5.55
C GLU A 95 7.85 -4.23 -5.91
N VAL A 96 8.69 -4.51 -4.91
CA VAL A 96 9.94 -5.25 -5.11
C VAL A 96 9.66 -6.66 -5.63
N GLN A 97 8.69 -7.37 -5.05
CA GLN A 97 8.33 -8.70 -5.52
C GLN A 97 7.85 -8.68 -6.98
N ALA A 98 7.00 -7.73 -7.35
CA ALA A 98 6.48 -7.56 -8.71
C ALA A 98 7.60 -7.29 -9.73
N ALA A 99 8.55 -6.42 -9.38
CA ALA A 99 9.73 -6.17 -10.22
C ALA A 99 10.56 -7.45 -10.41
N THR A 100 10.83 -8.19 -9.34
CA THR A 100 11.58 -9.45 -9.46
C THR A 100 10.84 -10.52 -10.25
N SER A 101 9.50 -10.59 -10.18
CA SER A 101 8.74 -11.55 -11.00
C SER A 101 8.83 -11.20 -12.47
N GLN A 102 8.77 -9.91 -12.80
CA GLN A 102 8.90 -9.46 -14.19
C GLN A 102 10.29 -9.81 -14.75
N ASP A 103 11.36 -9.62 -13.99
CA ASP A 103 12.71 -10.02 -14.40
C ASP A 103 12.81 -11.53 -14.65
N ARG A 104 12.25 -12.34 -13.74
CA ARG A 104 12.21 -13.81 -13.92
C ARG A 104 11.44 -14.22 -15.16
N ASP A 105 10.33 -13.56 -15.47
CA ASP A 105 9.54 -13.86 -16.67
C ASP A 105 10.32 -13.55 -17.95
N GLN A 106 11.09 -12.45 -17.96
CA GLN A 106 11.98 -12.13 -19.09
C GLN A 106 13.09 -13.18 -19.25
N ASP A 107 13.72 -13.60 -18.15
CA ASP A 107 14.72 -14.65 -18.17
C ASP A 107 14.15 -15.97 -18.71
N LEU A 108 12.94 -16.34 -18.28
CA LEU A 108 12.26 -17.55 -18.77
C LEU A 108 11.98 -17.48 -20.28
N LEU A 109 11.54 -16.33 -20.79
CA LEU A 109 11.33 -16.13 -22.23
C LEU A 109 12.66 -16.24 -23.00
N TYR A 110 13.72 -15.62 -22.48
CA TYR A 110 15.04 -15.70 -23.07
C TYR A 110 15.58 -17.14 -23.10
N LEU A 111 15.53 -17.85 -21.98
CA LEU A 111 15.94 -19.26 -21.89
C LEU A 111 15.12 -20.14 -22.83
N ARG A 112 13.81 -19.92 -22.93
CA ARG A 112 12.95 -20.66 -23.84
C ARG A 112 13.34 -20.43 -25.29
N SER A 113 13.64 -19.19 -25.69
CA SER A 113 14.09 -18.88 -27.05
C SER A 113 15.40 -19.57 -27.39
N GLN A 114 16.36 -19.59 -26.46
CA GLN A 114 17.62 -20.30 -26.64
C GLN A 114 17.43 -21.81 -26.74
N LEU A 115 16.57 -22.40 -25.90
CA LEU A 115 16.26 -23.83 -25.98
C LEU A 115 15.62 -24.19 -27.33
N THR A 116 14.70 -23.37 -27.82
CA THR A 116 14.10 -23.58 -29.14
C THR A 116 15.14 -23.45 -30.26
N ASP A 117 15.99 -22.43 -30.27
CA ASP A 117 17.06 -22.29 -31.27
C ASP A 117 18.05 -23.48 -31.22
N MET A 118 18.40 -23.94 -30.02
CA MET A 118 19.25 -25.13 -29.87
C MET A 118 18.56 -26.41 -30.38
N GLU A 119 17.28 -26.60 -30.09
CA GLU A 119 16.50 -27.76 -30.57
C GLU A 119 16.36 -27.73 -32.09
N ASP A 120 16.08 -26.56 -32.67
CA ASP A 120 15.96 -26.37 -34.12
C ASP A 120 17.29 -26.62 -34.82
N ARG A 121 18.39 -26.08 -34.31
CA ARG A 121 19.74 -26.36 -34.85
C ARG A 121 20.11 -27.82 -34.73
N SER A 122 19.78 -28.45 -33.60
CA SER A 122 20.05 -29.87 -33.38
C SER A 122 19.25 -30.78 -34.32
N ARG A 123 18.10 -30.32 -34.82
CA ARG A 123 17.24 -31.08 -35.73
C ARG A 123 17.28 -30.57 -37.17
N ARG A 124 18.09 -29.56 -37.46
CA ARG A 124 18.14 -28.89 -38.76
C ARG A 124 18.44 -29.85 -39.91
N ASP A 125 19.31 -30.81 -39.64
CA ASP A 125 19.75 -31.78 -40.65
C ASP A 125 18.88 -33.04 -40.66
N ASN A 126 17.85 -33.11 -39.81
CA ASN A 126 16.93 -34.25 -39.74
C ASN A 126 15.77 -34.06 -40.71
N SER A 127 15.64 -34.96 -41.68
CA SER A 127 14.49 -35.04 -42.58
C SER A 127 13.46 -36.05 -42.07
N CYS A 128 12.20 -35.63 -41.92
CA CYS A 128 11.11 -36.50 -41.46
C CYS A 128 10.24 -36.97 -42.62
N LEU A 129 10.32 -38.25 -42.95
CA LEU A 129 9.51 -38.89 -43.99
C LEU A 129 8.27 -39.56 -43.36
N LEU A 130 7.10 -39.24 -43.90
CA LEU A 130 5.81 -39.73 -43.43
C LEU A 130 5.15 -40.64 -44.47
N GLY A 131 4.37 -41.62 -44.00
CA GLY A 131 3.50 -42.42 -44.87
C GLY A 131 4.16 -43.59 -45.59
N ILE A 132 5.46 -43.83 -45.41
CA ILE A 132 6.14 -45.02 -45.94
C ILE A 132 5.60 -46.27 -45.23
N PRO A 133 4.99 -47.26 -45.90
CA PRO A 133 4.49 -48.47 -45.27
C PRO A 133 5.57 -49.21 -44.47
N GLU A 134 5.20 -49.87 -43.38
CA GLU A 134 6.19 -50.58 -42.56
C GLU A 134 6.73 -51.82 -43.28
N ASN A 135 8.04 -52.04 -43.21
CA ASN A 135 8.79 -53.18 -43.78
C ASN A 135 9.01 -53.10 -45.30
N GLU A 136 8.60 -52.05 -45.99
CA GLU A 136 8.99 -51.82 -47.39
C GLU A 136 10.46 -51.42 -47.54
N GLU A 137 11.08 -50.91 -46.48
CA GLU A 137 12.48 -50.47 -46.53
C GLU A 137 13.47 -51.63 -46.57
N GLY A 138 13.03 -52.84 -46.22
CA GLY A 138 13.91 -53.99 -46.06
C GLY A 138 14.84 -53.86 -44.84
N THR A 139 16.05 -54.40 -44.96
CA THR A 139 17.04 -54.43 -43.87
C THR A 139 17.80 -53.11 -43.72
N ASP A 140 18.00 -52.37 -44.80
CA ASP A 140 18.76 -51.13 -44.82
C ASP A 140 17.91 -49.95 -45.31
N ILE A 141 17.51 -49.11 -44.36
CA ILE A 141 16.68 -47.93 -44.61
C ILE A 141 17.45 -46.89 -45.44
N GLN A 142 18.77 -46.78 -45.29
CA GLN A 142 19.55 -45.76 -46.00
C GLN A 142 19.60 -46.05 -47.50
N ALA A 143 19.91 -47.30 -47.89
CA ALA A 143 19.90 -47.72 -49.28
C ALA A 143 18.50 -47.57 -49.92
N PHE A 144 17.44 -47.91 -49.17
CA PHE A 144 16.07 -47.69 -49.62
C PHE A 144 15.79 -46.21 -49.89
N LEU A 145 16.16 -45.31 -48.96
CA LEU A 145 15.96 -43.87 -49.11
C LEU A 145 16.76 -43.29 -50.27
N SER A 146 18.05 -43.62 -50.41
CA SER A 146 18.87 -43.16 -51.54
C SER A 146 18.23 -43.53 -52.88
N SER A 147 17.84 -44.80 -53.03
CA SER A 147 17.23 -45.29 -54.27
C SER A 147 15.87 -44.65 -54.56
N THR A 148 15.08 -44.38 -53.51
CA THR A 148 13.74 -43.79 -53.64
C THR A 148 13.81 -42.31 -53.97
N LEU A 149 14.72 -41.57 -53.33
CA LEU A 149 14.93 -40.16 -53.60
C LEU A 149 15.46 -39.93 -55.01
N SER A 150 16.48 -40.69 -55.47
CA SER A 150 16.96 -40.60 -56.85
C SER A 150 15.86 -40.84 -57.87
N LYS A 151 14.98 -41.83 -57.63
CA LYS A 151 13.82 -42.09 -58.50
C LYS A 151 12.80 -40.95 -58.50
N LEU A 152 12.54 -40.34 -57.33
CA LEU A 152 11.55 -39.27 -57.19
C LEU A 152 12.03 -37.94 -57.79
N THR A 153 13.29 -37.59 -57.58
CA THR A 153 13.85 -36.33 -58.04
C THR A 153 14.35 -36.41 -59.48
N SER A 154 14.55 -37.61 -60.03
CA SER A 154 15.26 -37.83 -61.29
C SER A 154 16.66 -37.23 -61.30
N LEU A 155 17.26 -37.06 -60.11
CA LEU A 155 18.63 -36.58 -59.96
C LEU A 155 19.53 -37.75 -59.61
N ASP A 156 20.63 -37.85 -60.33
CA ASP A 156 21.77 -38.66 -59.95
C ASP A 156 22.64 -37.85 -58.99
N PHE A 157 22.70 -38.29 -57.74
CA PHE A 157 23.51 -37.64 -56.72
C PHE A 157 24.95 -38.11 -56.85
N ASP A 158 25.85 -37.19 -57.20
CA ASP A 158 27.30 -37.40 -57.24
C ASP A 158 27.99 -36.31 -56.40
N PRO A 159 28.54 -36.62 -55.21
CA PRO A 159 28.61 -37.95 -54.58
C PRO A 159 27.24 -38.48 -54.09
N PRO A 160 27.12 -39.80 -53.82
CA PRO A 160 25.87 -40.39 -53.33
C PRO A 160 25.44 -39.78 -52.00
N LEU A 161 24.12 -39.80 -51.72
CA LEU A 161 23.61 -39.30 -50.44
C LEU A 161 24.25 -40.05 -49.27
N GLU A 162 24.82 -39.28 -48.36
CA GLU A 162 25.31 -39.76 -47.07
C GLU A 162 24.28 -39.46 -46.00
N PHE A 163 23.89 -40.47 -45.23
CA PHE A 163 23.02 -40.34 -44.08
C PHE A 163 23.82 -40.63 -42.82
N GLN A 164 23.80 -39.71 -41.86
CA GLN A 164 24.40 -40.00 -40.55
C GLN A 164 23.63 -41.11 -39.83
N ARG A 165 22.29 -41.10 -39.94
CA ARG A 165 21.42 -42.11 -39.34
C ARG A 165 20.01 -42.08 -39.94
N ALA A 166 19.51 -43.20 -40.44
CA ALA A 166 18.11 -43.34 -40.85
C ALA A 166 17.38 -44.38 -40.00
N HIS A 167 16.26 -44.01 -39.38
CA HIS A 167 15.50 -44.92 -38.52
C HIS A 167 14.03 -44.51 -38.32
N ARG A 168 13.18 -45.50 -38.02
CA ARG A 168 11.79 -45.29 -37.60
C ARG A 168 11.73 -44.77 -36.16
N VAL A 169 10.91 -43.75 -35.92
CA VAL A 169 10.73 -43.15 -34.58
C VAL A 169 9.42 -43.60 -33.95
N GLY A 170 9.48 -43.90 -32.65
CA GLY A 170 8.33 -44.33 -31.84
C GLY A 170 8.20 -45.85 -31.67
N PRO A 171 7.30 -46.30 -30.78
CA PRO A 171 7.14 -47.71 -30.41
C PRO A 171 6.65 -48.54 -31.61
N LYS A 172 7.17 -49.76 -31.76
CA LYS A 172 6.77 -50.68 -32.84
C LYS A 172 5.27 -50.95 -32.76
N ARG A 173 4.55 -50.73 -33.86
CA ARG A 173 3.10 -50.92 -33.93
C ARG A 173 2.81 -52.38 -34.29
N SER A 174 1.85 -53.00 -33.59
CA SER A 174 1.46 -54.40 -33.83
C SER A 174 0.39 -54.54 -34.91
N ASP A 175 -0.41 -53.50 -35.12
CA ASP A 175 -1.54 -53.50 -36.03
C ASP A 175 -1.17 -52.91 -37.39
N LYS A 176 -1.41 -53.67 -38.46
CA LYS A 176 -1.19 -53.24 -39.86
C LYS A 176 -2.15 -52.11 -40.27
N SER A 177 -3.25 -51.91 -39.56
CA SER A 177 -4.18 -50.81 -39.79
C SER A 177 -3.74 -49.48 -39.17
N SER A 178 -2.69 -49.48 -38.35
CA SER A 178 -2.19 -48.26 -37.72
C SER A 178 -1.41 -47.41 -38.74
N ARG A 179 -1.39 -46.08 -38.55
CA ARG A 179 -0.58 -45.19 -39.40
C ARG A 179 0.87 -45.68 -39.41
N PRO A 180 1.63 -45.60 -40.50
CA PRO A 180 3.06 -45.93 -40.47
C PRO A 180 3.86 -44.97 -39.58
N ARG A 181 4.98 -45.43 -39.01
CA ARG A 181 5.86 -44.58 -38.18
C ARG A 181 6.67 -43.60 -39.03
N PRO A 182 6.94 -42.38 -38.57
CA PRO A 182 7.87 -41.50 -39.28
C PRO A 182 9.27 -42.12 -39.37
N ILE A 183 9.96 -41.91 -40.49
CA ILE A 183 11.40 -42.14 -40.61
C ILE A 183 12.09 -40.80 -40.42
N ILE A 184 13.10 -40.76 -39.55
CA ILE A 184 14.02 -39.63 -39.46
C ILE A 184 15.35 -40.07 -40.07
N ALA A 185 15.84 -39.29 -41.03
CA ALA A 185 17.06 -39.52 -41.79
C ALA A 185 17.94 -38.27 -41.83
#